data_AF-A0A2V2AAB0-F1
#
_entry.id   AF-A0A2V2AAB0-F1
#
_cell.length_a   1.000
_cell.length_b   1.000
_cell.length_c   1.000
_cell.angle_alpha   90.00
_cell.angle_beta   90.00
_cell.angle_gamma   90.00
#
_symmetry.space_group_name_H-M   'P 1'
#
loop_
_entity.id
_entity.type
_entity.pdbx_description
1 polymer ?
#
loop_
_entity_poly.entity_id
_entity_poly.type
_entity_poly.pdbx_seq_one_letter_code
_entity_poly.pdbx_strand_id
1 'polypeptide(L)'
;MQSETLSAHGFKCVLGRGAAPRELQCLMAVAAGLTSKEAARDLGVAQDTVDKRLLSLTTKLGVTRRAALVAQAMLLGLISISGNPPVFPDPQRPTSEHDGIFIA
;
A
#
# COMPACT_ATOMS: atom_id res chain seq x y z
N MET A 1 12.86 16.70 9.33
CA MET A 1 12.83 15.37 9.98
C MET A 1 12.26 14.40 8.95
N GLN A 2 13.06 13.47 8.43
CA GLN A 2 12.65 12.60 7.32
C GLN A 2 11.70 11.54 7.85
N SER A 3 10.40 11.66 7.54
CA SER A 3 9.42 10.62 7.83
C SER A 3 9.68 9.44 6.90
N GLU A 4 10.32 8.38 7.41
CA GLU A 4 10.52 7.15 6.67
C GLU A 4 9.14 6.57 6.30
N THR A 5 8.78 6.70 5.02
CA THR A 5 7.51 6.25 4.48
C THR A 5 7.75 4.92 3.78
N LEU A 6 7.04 3.86 4.18
CA LEU A 6 7.17 2.54 3.57
C LEU A 6 6.00 2.30 2.61
N SER A 7 6.29 1.91 1.38
CA SER A 7 5.28 1.62 0.35
C SER A 7 5.29 0.14 -0.03
N ALA A 8 4.14 -0.52 0.03
CA ALA A 8 3.97 -1.93 -0.36
C ALA A 8 2.53 -2.18 -0.84
N HIS A 9 2.36 -3.06 -1.84
CA HIS A 9 1.05 -3.48 -2.37
C HIS A 9 0.07 -2.34 -2.75
N GLY A 10 0.58 -1.20 -3.23
CA GLY A 10 -0.27 -0.04 -3.55
C GLY A 10 -0.74 0.76 -2.32
N PHE A 11 -0.16 0.51 -1.16
CA PHE A 11 -0.36 1.30 0.06
C PHE A 11 0.95 1.99 0.48
N LYS A 12 0.83 3.14 1.13
CA LYS A 12 1.94 3.80 1.84
C LYS A 12 1.62 3.86 3.32
N CYS A 13 2.64 3.73 4.17
CA CYS A 13 2.51 3.92 5.60
C CYS A 13 3.60 4.84 6.15
N VAL A 14 3.30 5.52 7.25
CA VAL A 14 4.26 6.40 7.94
C VAL A 14 4.83 5.66 9.15
N LEU A 15 6.15 5.51 9.21
CA LEU A 15 6.83 4.92 10.36
C LEU A 15 6.88 5.92 11.54
N GLY A 16 7.04 5.41 12.77
CA GLY A 16 7.17 6.26 13.98
C GLY A 16 5.86 6.68 14.64
N ARG A 17 4.71 6.17 14.20
CA ARG A 17 3.37 6.43 14.77
C ARG A 17 2.88 5.32 15.73
N GLY A 18 3.80 4.62 16.40
CA GLY A 18 3.48 3.57 17.38
C GLY A 18 3.23 2.17 16.80
N ALA A 19 3.38 1.98 15.50
CA ALA A 19 3.32 0.68 14.82
C ALA A 19 4.70 0.28 14.28
N ALA A 20 5.07 -1.00 14.40
CA ALA A 20 6.36 -1.47 13.92
C ALA A 20 6.36 -1.63 12.39
N PRO A 21 7.50 -1.41 11.70
CA PRO A 21 7.57 -1.50 10.24
C PRO A 21 7.11 -2.85 9.68
N ARG A 22 7.47 -3.94 10.37
CA ARG A 22 7.10 -5.31 9.99
C ARG A 22 5.62 -5.62 10.22
N GLU A 23 4.98 -4.97 11.18
CA GLU A 23 3.54 -5.09 11.40
C GLU A 23 2.78 -4.35 10.30
N LEU A 24 3.25 -3.16 9.91
CA LEU A 24 2.69 -2.36 8.83
C LEU A 24 2.81 -3.06 7.47
N GLN A 25 3.94 -3.75 7.20
CA GLN A 25 4.08 -4.60 6.01
C GLN A 25 3.00 -5.69 5.93
N CYS A 26 2.80 -6.43 7.03
CA CYS A 26 1.74 -7.44 7.09
C CYS A 26 0.35 -6.82 6.92
N LEU A 27 0.10 -5.66 7.55
CA LEU A 27 -1.18 -4.97 7.45
C LEU A 27 -1.47 -4.52 6.01
N MET A 28 -0.46 -4.01 5.28
CA MET A 28 -0.60 -3.59 3.88
C MET A 28 -0.95 -4.76 2.95
N ALA A 29 -0.33 -5.94 3.15
CA ALA A 29 -0.71 -7.13 2.39
C ALA A 29 -2.18 -7.52 2.66
N VAL A 30 -2.62 -7.47 3.92
CA VAL A 30 -4.03 -7.76 4.28
C VAL A 30 -4.98 -6.69 3.72
N ALA A 31 -4.58 -5.42 3.70
CA ALA A 31 -5.35 -4.33 3.11
C ALA A 31 -5.50 -4.47 1.59
N ALA A 32 -4.50 -5.05 0.93
CA ALA A 32 -4.55 -5.43 -0.49
C ALA A 32 -5.38 -6.71 -0.77
N GLY A 33 -5.93 -7.34 0.27
CA GLY A 33 -6.76 -8.54 0.14
C GLY A 33 -6.01 -9.86 0.17
N LEU A 34 -4.69 -9.85 0.45
CA LEU A 34 -3.92 -11.09 0.57
C LEU A 34 -4.30 -11.83 1.86
N THR A 35 -4.35 -13.15 1.76
CA THR A 35 -4.49 -14.04 2.92
C THR A 35 -3.20 -14.08 3.76
N SER A 36 -3.28 -14.53 5.02
CA SER A 36 -2.09 -14.69 5.87
C SER A 36 -1.01 -15.56 5.21
N LYS A 37 -1.41 -16.57 4.42
CA LYS A 37 -0.51 -17.49 3.72
C LYS A 37 0.19 -16.81 2.54
N GLU A 38 -0.52 -15.99 1.78
CA GLU A 38 0.06 -15.21 0.67
C GLU A 38 0.97 -14.11 1.21
N ALA A 39 0.54 -13.37 2.22
CA ALA A 39 1.36 -12.38 2.90
C ALA A 39 2.64 -13.00 3.49
N ALA A 40 2.54 -14.21 4.05
CA ALA A 40 3.69 -14.94 4.57
C ALA A 40 4.69 -15.31 3.47
N ARG A 41 4.19 -15.79 2.32
CA ARG A 41 5.01 -16.10 1.14
C ARG A 41 5.71 -14.86 0.59
N ASP A 42 4.97 -13.76 0.46
CA ASP A 42 5.49 -12.50 -0.05
C ASP A 42 6.57 -11.90 0.86
N LEU A 43 6.34 -11.94 2.18
CA LEU A 43 7.27 -11.41 3.17
C LEU A 43 8.40 -12.37 3.56
N GLY A 44 8.39 -13.61 3.05
CA GLY A 44 9.39 -14.64 3.38
C GLY A 44 9.37 -15.09 4.85
N VAL A 45 8.20 -15.10 5.49
CA VAL A 45 8.03 -15.48 6.90
C VAL A 45 7.01 -16.61 7.05
N ALA A 46 6.91 -17.20 8.25
CA ALA A 46 5.86 -18.18 8.54
C ALA A 46 4.49 -17.50 8.68
N GLN A 47 3.41 -18.21 8.30
CA GLN A 47 2.03 -17.72 8.46
C GLN A 47 1.73 -17.31 9.91
N ASP A 48 2.15 -18.13 10.87
CA ASP A 48 2.01 -17.86 12.30
C ASP A 48 2.71 -16.55 12.73
N THR A 49 3.82 -16.19 12.07
CA THR A 49 4.50 -14.90 12.32
C THR A 49 3.66 -13.72 11.84
N VAL A 50 2.98 -13.85 10.69
CA VAL A 50 2.06 -12.81 10.20
C VAL A 50 0.90 -12.64 11.17
N ASP A 51 0.29 -13.75 11.62
CA ASP A 51 -0.83 -13.72 12.55
C ASP A 51 -0.44 -13.13 13.90
N LYS A 52 0.75 -13.45 14.44
CA LYS A 52 1.29 -12.84 15.67
C LYS A 52 1.55 -11.34 15.53
N ARG A 53 2.08 -10.90 14.38
CA ARG A 53 2.32 -9.47 14.11
C ARG A 53 1.00 -8.70 14.03
N LEU A 54 0.01 -9.25 13.34
CA LEU A 54 -1.34 -8.67 13.29
C LEU A 54 -1.96 -8.64 14.69
N LEU A 55 -1.81 -9.70 15.48
CA LEU A 55 -2.30 -9.74 16.85
C LEU A 55 -1.67 -8.62 17.70
N SER A 56 -0.35 -8.46 17.67
CA SER A 56 0.32 -7.36 18.38
C SER A 56 -0.21 -6.00 17.94
N LEU A 57 -0.44 -5.80 16.63
CA LEU A 57 -1.01 -4.58 16.10
C LEU A 57 -2.46 -4.37 16.57
N THR A 58 -3.29 -5.42 16.60
CA THR A 58 -4.66 -5.35 17.13
C THR A 58 -4.70 -4.94 18.59
N THR A 59 -3.77 -5.44 19.42
CA THR A 59 -3.63 -5.04 20.83
C THR A 59 -3.22 -3.59 20.97
N LYS A 60 -2.30 -3.09 20.12
CA LYS A 60 -1.89 -1.68 20.12
C LYS A 60 -3.01 -0.72 19.69
N LEU A 61 -3.83 -1.12 18.73
CA LEU A 61 -4.93 -0.30 18.20
C LEU A 61 -6.26 -0.52 18.93
N GLY A 62 -6.36 -1.49 19.83
CA GLY A 62 -7.57 -1.80 20.60
C GLY A 62 -8.71 -2.41 19.78
N VAL A 63 -8.40 -3.07 18.67
CA VAL A 63 -9.38 -3.68 17.75
C VAL A 63 -9.35 -5.20 17.86
N THR A 64 -10.43 -5.89 17.50
CA THR A 64 -10.52 -7.36 17.61
C THR A 64 -10.66 -8.09 16.28
N ARG A 65 -10.92 -7.35 15.20
CA ARG A 65 -11.15 -7.92 13.86
C ARG A 65 -10.13 -7.39 12.87
N ARG A 66 -9.70 -8.23 11.92
CA ARG A 66 -8.72 -7.86 10.87
C ARG A 66 -9.24 -6.75 9.97
N ALA A 67 -10.50 -6.81 9.55
CA ALA A 67 -11.11 -5.73 8.76
C ALA A 67 -11.17 -4.41 9.55
N ALA A 68 -11.52 -4.49 10.84
CA ALA A 68 -11.51 -3.32 11.73
C ALA A 68 -10.10 -2.77 11.93
N LEU A 69 -9.06 -3.62 11.97
CA LEU A 69 -7.67 -3.21 12.04
C LEU A 69 -7.25 -2.39 10.83
N VAL A 70 -7.60 -2.83 9.61
CA VAL A 70 -7.33 -2.08 8.39
C VAL A 70 -8.06 -0.74 8.42
N ALA A 71 -9.36 -0.74 8.73
CA ALA A 71 -10.15 0.48 8.81
C ALA A 71 -9.60 1.47 9.85
N GLN A 72 -9.24 1.00 11.05
CA GLN A 72 -8.67 1.83 12.11
C GLN A 72 -7.31 2.39 11.71
N ALA A 73 -6.46 1.59 11.07
CA ALA A 73 -5.17 2.06 10.59
C ALA A 73 -5.29 3.11 9.48
N MET A 74 -6.30 2.99 8.61
CA MET A 74 -6.63 4.03 7.62
C MET A 74 -7.13 5.31 8.30
N LEU A 75 -8.03 5.18 9.28
CA LEU A 75 -8.58 6.30 10.04
C LEU A 75 -7.51 7.09 10.80
N LEU A 76 -6.54 6.39 11.38
CA LEU A 76 -5.40 7.00 12.08
C LEU A 76 -4.33 7.59 11.14
N GLY A 77 -4.47 7.37 9.82
CA GLY A 77 -3.47 7.74 8.82
C GLY A 77 -2.15 6.98 8.99
N LEU A 78 -2.20 5.76 9.52
CA LEU A 78 -1.04 4.86 9.57
C LEU A 78 -0.76 4.28 8.19
N ILE A 79 -1.81 3.88 7.48
CA ILE A 79 -1.77 3.44 6.09
C ILE A 79 -2.65 4.34 5.23
N SER A 80 -2.23 4.57 4.00
CA SER A 80 -2.97 5.33 3.00
C SER A 80 -2.87 4.62 1.66
N ILE A 81 -3.92 4.69 0.85
CA ILE A 81 -3.90 4.12 -0.49
C ILE A 81 -2.92 4.97 -1.31
N SER A 82 -1.85 4.34 -1.80
CA SER A 82 -0.99 4.93 -2.83
C SER A 82 -1.76 4.86 -4.13
N GLY A 83 -2.74 5.73 -4.32
CA GLY A 83 -3.33 5.94 -5.63
C GLY A 83 -2.21 6.42 -6.55
N ASN A 84 -1.63 5.53 -7.36
CA ASN A 84 -1.22 5.99 -8.66
C ASN A 84 -2.55 6.41 -9.30
N PRO A 85 -2.81 7.69 -9.60
CA PRO A 85 -3.95 8.01 -10.43
C PRO A 85 -3.85 7.11 -11.66
N PRO A 86 -4.94 6.52 -12.17
CA PRO A 86 -4.86 5.88 -13.47
C PRO A 86 -4.23 6.93 -14.38
N VAL A 87 -3.01 6.66 -14.85
CA VAL A 87 -2.42 7.41 -15.95
C VAL A 87 -3.35 7.08 -17.10
N PHE A 88 -4.41 7.87 -17.24
CA PHE A 88 -5.09 7.96 -18.51
C PHE A 88 -3.98 8.35 -19.48
N PRO A 89 -3.67 7.51 -20.49
CA PRO A 89 -2.78 7.95 -21.56
C PRO A 89 -3.42 9.22 -22.10
N ASP A 90 -2.74 10.35 -21.91
CA ASP A 90 -3.18 11.62 -22.43
C ASP A 90 -3.49 11.43 -23.93
N PRO A 91 -4.75 11.57 -24.38
CA PRO A 91 -5.10 11.30 -25.77
C PRO A 91 -4.53 12.34 -26.74
N GLN A 92 -3.80 13.36 -26.28
CA GLN A 92 -3.36 14.48 -27.10
C GLN A 92 -1.83 14.53 -27.20
N ARG A 93 -1.26 13.54 -27.91
CA ARG A 93 -0.11 13.86 -28.75
C ARG A 93 -0.39 13.42 -30.18
N PRO A 94 -1.03 14.25 -31.01
CA PRO A 94 -0.87 14.12 -32.44
C PRO A 94 0.61 14.34 -32.77
N THR A 95 1.37 13.25 -32.80
CA THR A 95 2.59 13.16 -33.58
C THR A 95 2.17 13.02 -35.03
N SER A 96 1.97 14.14 -35.72
CA SER A 96 1.92 14.16 -37.18
C SER A 96 2.54 15.46 -37.65
N GLU A 97 3.85 15.47 -37.49
CA GLU A 97 4.79 16.00 -38.47
C GLU A 97 4.38 15.49 -39.86
N HIS A 98 3.76 16.35 -40.66
CA HIS A 98 3.89 16.30 -42.10
C HIS A 98 4.08 17.73 -42.59
N ASP A 99 5.35 18.14 -42.53
CA ASP A 99 5.95 19.06 -43.48
C ASP A 99 5.64 18.52 -44.89
N GLY A 100 4.86 19.30 -45.63
CA GLY A 100 4.30 18.91 -46.91
C GLY A 100 4.09 20.15 -47.76
N ILE A 101 5.18 20.88 -47.98
CA ILE A 101 5.31 21.80 -49.11
C ILE A 101 4.95 21.02 -50.38
N PHE A 102 3.83 21.35 -51.02
CA PHE A 102 3.63 21.09 -52.44
C PHE A 102 3.17 22.38 -53.10
N ILE A 103 4.14 23.03 -53.73
CA ILE A 103 3.98 24.01 -54.80
C ILE A 103 3.44 23.25 -56.02
N ALA A 104 2.31 23.69 -56.59
CA ALA A 104 1.97 23.58 -58.01
C ALA A 104 0.75 24.47 -58.32
#